data_AF-A0A7D9K4N7-F1
#
_entry.id   AF-A0A7D9K4N7-F1
#
_cell.length_a   1.000
_cell.length_b   1.000
_cell.length_c   1.000
_cell.angle_alpha   90.00
_cell.angle_beta   90.00
_cell.angle_gamma   90.00
#
_symmetry.space_group_name_H-M   'P 1'
#
loop_
_entity.id
_entity.type
_entity.pdbx_description
1 polymer ?
#
loop_
_entity_poly.entity_id
_entity_poly.type
_entity_poly.pdbx_seq_one_letter_code
_entity_poly.pdbx_strand_id
1 'polypeptide(L)'
;MLEIVTKALAKVGIKTKTTPVGPSINFQIPSHEKSFKYIDIDLVLYIKQNDWPKSADPKIDPTLKAVGVGLVAKVLEPPQDSRLWQISFSAAEIKLFQGIDADGGSRKKLLKIAKYLKIASKWPENIASYHLKTEIMKMNRDHPNKDDWTDSKLVPRFNELILNFLKSLEAGKLTSFFIPSFNLFQGKDLGTAIKRVKNLISAIETKPDSCLPPAKAPCAPSDAPSKKIPFVVTNKIPTTENKKKLPSIGKNKPLIKKLRLHR
;
A
#
# COMPACT_ATOMS: atom_id res chain seq x y z
N MET A 1 -4.23 -21.36 -5.89
CA MET A 1 -4.71 -20.00 -6.24
C MET A 1 -4.35 -19.62 -7.66
N LEU A 2 -3.06 -19.70 -8.05
CA LEU A 2 -2.60 -19.38 -9.41
C LEU A 2 -3.50 -19.97 -10.50
N GLU A 3 -3.73 -21.29 -10.45
CA GLU A 3 -4.60 -21.99 -11.38
C GLU A 3 -6.04 -21.43 -11.46
N ILE A 4 -6.63 -21.07 -10.32
CA ILE A 4 -7.98 -20.50 -10.26
C ILE A 4 -8.00 -19.13 -10.96
N VAL A 5 -7.01 -18.29 -10.69
CA VAL A 5 -6.89 -16.96 -11.27
C VAL A 5 -6.64 -17.06 -12.77
N THR A 6 -5.70 -17.89 -13.22
CA THR A 6 -5.41 -18.09 -14.65
C THR A 6 -6.65 -18.57 -15.41
N LYS A 7 -7.39 -19.55 -14.86
CA LYS A 7 -8.64 -20.03 -15.47
C LYS A 7 -9.72 -18.95 -15.51
N ALA A 8 -9.85 -18.14 -14.46
CA ALA A 8 -10.81 -17.04 -14.41
C ALA A 8 -10.48 -15.94 -15.43
N LEU A 9 -9.21 -15.54 -15.54
CA LEU A 9 -8.75 -14.55 -16.52
C LEU A 9 -9.01 -15.01 -17.97
N ALA A 10 -8.75 -16.27 -18.28
CA ALA A 10 -9.04 -16.85 -19.58
C ALA A 10 -10.53 -16.78 -19.93
N LYS A 11 -11.42 -17.04 -18.96
CA LYS A 11 -12.88 -16.96 -19.15
C LYS A 11 -13.38 -15.55 -19.46
N VAL A 12 -12.71 -14.51 -18.95
CA VAL A 12 -13.05 -13.11 -19.23
C VAL A 12 -12.27 -12.53 -20.42
N GLY A 13 -11.60 -13.37 -21.20
CA GLY A 13 -10.88 -12.97 -22.42
C GLY A 13 -9.54 -12.28 -22.18
N ILE A 14 -9.04 -12.23 -20.95
CA ILE A 14 -7.74 -11.64 -20.63
C ILE A 14 -6.65 -12.69 -20.87
N LYS A 15 -5.92 -12.55 -21.99
CA LYS A 15 -4.77 -13.38 -22.34
C LYS A 15 -3.49 -12.77 -21.79
N THR A 16 -3.10 -13.15 -20.58
CA THR A 16 -1.92 -12.60 -19.90
C THR A 16 -1.18 -13.69 -19.13
N LYS A 17 0.14 -13.53 -18.96
CA LYS A 17 0.95 -14.43 -18.13
C LYS A 17 0.74 -14.05 -16.67
N THR A 18 0.34 -15.01 -15.86
CA THR A 18 0.26 -14.86 -14.41
C THR A 18 1.56 -15.32 -13.77
N THR A 19 2.15 -14.51 -12.89
CA THR A 19 3.38 -14.87 -12.16
C THR A 19 3.16 -14.72 -10.65
N PRO A 20 3.57 -15.69 -9.83
CA PRO A 20 3.67 -15.49 -8.38
C PRO A 20 4.74 -14.44 -8.07
N VAL A 21 4.39 -13.40 -7.31
CA VAL A 21 5.32 -12.36 -6.84
C VAL A 21 5.07 -12.16 -5.34
N GLY A 22 5.92 -12.78 -4.52
CA GLY A 22 5.74 -12.79 -3.06
C GLY A 22 4.35 -13.32 -2.64
N PRO A 23 3.54 -12.54 -1.90
CA PRO A 23 2.19 -12.95 -1.48
C PRO A 23 1.13 -12.85 -2.60
N SER A 24 1.51 -12.35 -3.77
CA SER A 24 0.58 -11.95 -4.83
C SER A 24 0.69 -12.85 -6.06
N ILE A 25 -0.38 -12.87 -6.85
CA ILE A 25 -0.36 -13.28 -8.24
C ILE A 25 -0.46 -12.00 -9.07
N ASN A 26 0.64 -11.69 -9.75
CA ASN A 26 0.72 -10.56 -10.66
C ASN A 26 0.19 -10.96 -12.05
N PHE A 27 -0.52 -10.03 -12.69
CA PHE A 27 -0.88 -10.12 -14.10
C PHE A 27 -1.11 -8.73 -14.71
N GLN A 28 -1.03 -8.64 -16.03
CA GLN A 28 -1.18 -7.40 -16.77
C GLN A 28 -2.48 -7.34 -17.58
N ILE A 29 -3.15 -6.19 -17.55
CA ILE A 29 -4.29 -5.88 -18.43
C ILE A 29 -3.84 -4.82 -19.45
N PRO A 30 -4.09 -5.01 -20.76
CA PRO A 30 -3.85 -3.99 -21.77
C PRO A 30 -4.61 -2.69 -21.45
N SER A 31 -3.94 -1.56 -21.61
CA SER A 31 -4.59 -0.26 -21.48
C SER A 31 -5.14 0.24 -22.81
N HIS A 32 -6.22 0.99 -22.76
CA HIS A 32 -6.74 1.75 -23.91
C HIS A 32 -6.15 3.18 -23.97
N GLU A 33 -5.33 3.58 -23.00
CA GLU A 33 -4.68 4.88 -22.97
C GLU A 33 -3.39 4.92 -23.77
N LYS A 34 -3.10 6.05 -24.42
CA LYS A 34 -1.83 6.27 -25.13
C LYS A 34 -0.63 6.42 -24.19
N SER A 35 -0.89 6.78 -22.93
CA SER A 35 0.10 7.16 -21.92
C SER A 35 0.83 5.97 -21.30
N PHE A 36 0.20 4.77 -21.27
CA PHE A 36 0.80 3.55 -20.76
C PHE A 36 0.24 2.32 -21.49
N LYS A 37 1.07 1.30 -21.70
CA LYS A 37 0.69 0.11 -22.49
C LYS A 37 -0.15 -0.90 -21.71
N TYR A 38 0.13 -1.05 -20.41
CA TYR A 38 -0.49 -2.06 -19.56
C TYR A 38 -0.73 -1.52 -18.14
N ILE A 39 -1.68 -2.15 -17.44
CA ILE A 39 -1.93 -1.99 -16.02
C ILE A 39 -1.45 -3.27 -15.33
N ASP A 40 -0.45 -3.14 -14.46
CA ASP A 40 -0.03 -4.22 -13.56
C ASP A 40 -1.01 -4.36 -12.40
N ILE A 41 -1.46 -5.58 -12.15
CA ILE A 41 -2.40 -5.92 -11.07
C ILE A 41 -1.79 -7.02 -10.21
N ASP A 42 -1.67 -6.73 -8.91
CA ASP A 42 -1.27 -7.70 -7.90
C ASP A 42 -2.52 -8.20 -7.15
N LEU A 43 -2.89 -9.45 -7.36
CA LEU A 43 -3.95 -10.10 -6.60
C LEU A 43 -3.37 -10.80 -5.37
N VAL A 44 -3.77 -10.37 -4.18
CA VAL A 44 -3.29 -10.92 -2.91
C VAL A 44 -4.42 -11.63 -2.17
N LEU A 45 -4.17 -12.86 -1.69
CA LEU A 45 -5.10 -13.53 -0.78
C LEU A 45 -5.13 -12.80 0.56
N TYR A 46 -6.33 -12.51 1.03
CA TYR A 46 -6.54 -11.80 2.28
C TYR A 46 -7.56 -12.55 3.15
N ILE A 47 -7.11 -13.03 4.32
CA ILE A 47 -8.02 -13.59 5.34
C ILE A 47 -8.31 -12.51 6.37
N LYS A 48 -9.56 -12.10 6.49
CA LYS A 48 -9.97 -11.09 7.47
C LYS A 48 -9.97 -11.66 8.89
N GLN A 49 -9.44 -10.89 9.84
CA GLN A 49 -9.54 -11.12 11.28
C GLN A 49 -10.02 -9.84 11.97
N ASN A 50 -10.85 -9.97 12.98
CA ASN A 50 -11.35 -8.80 13.72
C ASN A 50 -10.36 -8.35 14.80
N ASP A 51 -9.64 -9.29 15.41
CA ASP A 51 -8.74 -9.02 16.52
C ASP A 51 -7.37 -8.58 16.04
N TRP A 52 -6.84 -7.56 16.71
CA TRP A 52 -5.48 -7.08 16.50
C TRP A 52 -4.48 -7.89 17.33
N PRO A 53 -3.22 -8.02 16.89
CA PRO A 53 -2.20 -8.69 17.69
C PRO A 53 -1.92 -7.92 18.98
N LYS A 54 -1.52 -8.61 20.05
CA LYS A 54 -1.14 -7.99 21.33
C LYS A 54 0.04 -7.03 21.22
N SER A 55 0.88 -7.20 20.20
CA SER A 55 2.01 -6.31 19.88
C SER A 55 1.59 -5.02 19.18
N ALA A 56 0.30 -4.84 18.87
CA ALA A 56 -0.20 -3.61 18.29
C ALA A 56 -0.02 -2.43 19.26
N ASP A 57 0.24 -1.25 18.68
CA ASP A 57 0.36 -0.02 19.46
C ASP A 57 -0.95 0.25 20.23
N PRO A 58 -0.92 0.36 21.57
CA PRO A 58 -2.10 0.64 22.36
C PRO A 58 -2.74 1.99 22.00
N LYS A 59 -1.96 2.95 21.49
CA LYS A 59 -2.41 4.30 21.13
C LYS A 59 -3.15 4.38 19.78
N ILE A 60 -3.28 3.27 19.05
CA ILE A 60 -4.04 3.28 17.79
C ILE A 60 -5.51 3.56 18.07
N ASP A 61 -6.05 4.50 17.30
CA ASP A 61 -7.45 4.91 17.31
C ASP A 61 -8.40 3.70 17.30
N PRO A 62 -9.37 3.61 18.23
CA PRO A 62 -10.30 2.49 18.32
C PRO A 62 -11.13 2.26 17.05
N THR A 63 -11.46 3.32 16.30
CA THR A 63 -12.19 3.22 15.04
C THR A 63 -11.34 2.57 13.95
N LEU A 64 -10.01 2.70 13.98
CA LEU A 64 -9.11 1.94 13.12
C LEU A 64 -9.02 0.49 13.59
N LYS A 65 -8.99 0.23 14.91
CA LYS A 65 -9.00 -1.14 15.43
C LYS A 65 -10.26 -1.91 15.02
N ALA A 66 -11.42 -1.23 15.04
CA ALA A 66 -12.70 -1.82 14.70
C ALA A 66 -12.81 -2.38 13.27
N VAL A 67 -11.94 -1.97 12.33
CA VAL A 67 -11.94 -2.57 10.97
C VAL A 67 -11.28 -3.95 10.91
N GLY A 68 -10.55 -4.32 11.96
CA GLY A 68 -9.77 -5.55 12.02
C GLY A 68 -8.45 -5.48 11.23
N VAL A 69 -7.85 -6.64 11.04
CA VAL A 69 -6.61 -6.87 10.29
C VAL A 69 -6.80 -7.97 9.26
N GLY A 70 -5.81 -8.14 8.40
CA GLY A 70 -5.74 -9.26 7.47
C GLY A 70 -4.56 -10.15 7.72
N LEU A 71 -4.66 -11.38 7.23
CA LEU A 71 -3.53 -12.27 7.05
C LEU A 71 -3.27 -12.44 5.56
N VAL A 72 -2.02 -12.20 5.15
CA VAL A 72 -1.53 -12.42 3.79
C VAL A 72 -0.44 -13.49 3.83
N ALA A 73 -0.48 -14.42 2.88
CA ALA A 73 0.49 -15.52 2.83
C ALA A 73 1.86 -14.96 2.41
N LYS A 74 2.87 -15.03 3.28
CA LYS A 74 4.21 -14.53 2.95
C LYS A 74 5.26 -15.61 3.17
N VAL A 75 5.95 -15.94 2.10
CA VAL A 75 7.12 -16.81 2.13
C VAL A 75 8.33 -15.97 2.54
N LEU A 76 9.05 -16.40 3.58
CA LEU A 76 10.33 -15.82 3.97
C LEU A 76 11.46 -16.60 3.26
N GLU A 77 12.40 -15.90 2.64
CA GLU A 77 13.62 -16.51 2.09
C GLU A 77 14.71 -16.63 3.17
N PRO A 78 15.56 -17.69 3.19
CA PRO A 78 15.25 -19.13 3.27
C PRO A 78 15.62 -19.73 4.66
N PRO A 79 15.18 -20.95 5.01
CA PRO A 79 13.84 -21.51 5.00
C PRO A 79 13.33 -21.69 6.46
N GLN A 80 12.34 -20.90 6.87
CA GLN A 80 11.49 -21.25 8.02
C GLN A 80 10.04 -21.27 7.56
N ASP A 81 9.47 -22.48 7.60
CA ASP A 81 8.06 -22.85 7.39
C ASP A 81 7.29 -22.08 6.30
N SER A 82 6.93 -22.77 5.21
CA SER A 82 6.12 -22.23 4.11
C SER A 82 4.68 -21.86 4.51
N ARG A 83 4.29 -22.02 5.78
CA ARG A 83 2.95 -21.76 6.32
C ARG A 83 2.85 -20.48 7.15
N LEU A 84 3.75 -19.53 6.94
CA LEU A 84 3.71 -18.25 7.64
C LEU A 84 2.72 -17.28 7.00
N TRP A 85 1.99 -16.59 7.88
CA TRP A 85 1.08 -15.51 7.52
C TRP A 85 1.64 -14.20 8.06
N GLN A 86 1.68 -13.18 7.21
CA GLN A 86 2.00 -11.82 7.62
C GLN A 86 0.69 -11.09 7.98
N ILE A 87 0.69 -10.40 9.11
CA ILE A 87 -0.39 -9.48 9.47
C ILE A 87 -0.34 -8.26 8.54
N SER A 88 -1.46 -7.96 7.89
CA SER A 88 -1.67 -6.81 7.03
C SER A 88 -2.65 -5.84 7.66
N PHE A 89 -2.24 -4.58 7.79
CA PHE A 89 -3.08 -3.49 8.29
C PHE A 89 -3.70 -2.67 7.15
N SER A 90 -3.72 -3.21 5.92
CA SER A 90 -4.17 -2.47 4.73
C SER A 90 -5.57 -1.87 4.87
N ALA A 91 -6.52 -2.57 5.51
CA ALA A 91 -7.86 -2.04 5.77
C ALA A 91 -7.84 -0.83 6.71
N ALA A 92 -7.07 -0.90 7.79
CA ALA A 92 -6.91 0.20 8.74
C ALA A 92 -6.19 1.39 8.10
N GLU A 93 -5.18 1.13 7.28
CA GLU A 93 -4.51 2.17 6.51
C GLU A 93 -5.43 2.85 5.49
N ILE A 94 -6.28 2.08 4.80
CA ILE A 94 -7.28 2.63 3.88
C ILE A 94 -8.22 3.56 4.66
N LYS A 95 -8.75 3.11 5.80
CA LYS A 95 -9.64 3.94 6.64
C LYS A 95 -8.94 5.20 7.13
N LEU A 96 -7.71 5.09 7.62
CA LEU A 96 -6.91 6.24 8.05
C LEU A 96 -6.74 7.23 6.90
N PHE A 97 -6.25 6.78 5.74
CA PHE A 97 -6.00 7.66 4.60
C PHE A 97 -7.28 8.18 3.95
N GLN A 98 -8.43 7.49 4.04
CA GLN A 98 -9.69 8.04 3.54
C GLN A 98 -10.04 9.35 4.26
N GLY A 99 -9.96 9.35 5.60
CA GLY A 99 -10.29 10.50 6.44
C GLY A 99 -9.13 11.46 6.75
N ILE A 100 -7.88 11.14 6.39
CA ILE A 100 -6.70 11.89 6.86
C ILE A 100 -6.66 13.38 6.49
N ASP A 101 -7.38 13.77 5.42
CA ASP A 101 -7.46 15.16 4.94
C ASP A 101 -8.93 15.66 4.97
N ALA A 102 -9.80 15.03 5.76
CA ALA A 102 -11.19 15.49 5.93
C ALA A 102 -11.25 16.88 6.60
N ASP A 103 -10.17 17.27 7.27
CA ASP A 103 -9.93 18.60 7.85
C ASP A 103 -9.43 19.63 6.83
N GLY A 104 -9.32 19.27 5.54
CA GLY A 104 -8.76 20.13 4.49
C GLY A 104 -7.23 20.13 4.42
N GLY A 105 -6.56 19.21 5.13
CA GLY A 105 -5.11 19.09 5.12
C GLY A 105 -4.50 18.57 3.81
N SER A 106 -3.17 18.56 3.74
CA SER A 106 -2.38 18.26 2.55
C SER A 106 -1.56 16.96 2.66
N ARG A 107 -1.93 16.02 3.56
CA ARG A 107 -1.13 14.83 3.86
C ARG A 107 -1.06 13.86 2.68
N LYS A 108 -2.18 13.66 1.96
CA LYS A 108 -2.20 12.88 0.71
C LYS A 108 -1.33 13.52 -0.38
N LYS A 109 -1.37 14.85 -0.49
CA LYS A 109 -0.56 15.62 -1.46
C LYS A 109 0.92 15.44 -1.15
N LEU A 110 1.31 15.54 0.11
CA LEU A 110 2.66 15.26 0.59
C LEU A 110 3.10 13.83 0.23
N LEU A 111 2.27 12.82 0.51
CA LEU A 111 2.59 11.43 0.18
C LEU A 111 2.78 11.21 -1.33
N LYS A 112 1.98 11.87 -2.17
CA LYS A 112 2.12 11.81 -3.63
C LYS A 112 3.48 12.38 -4.08
N ILE A 113 3.87 13.55 -3.56
CA ILE A 113 5.16 14.19 -3.86
C ILE A 113 6.32 13.26 -3.44
N ALA A 114 6.28 12.73 -2.21
CA ALA A 114 7.32 11.85 -1.71
C ALA A 114 7.47 10.57 -2.55
N LYS A 115 6.35 9.95 -2.95
CA LYS A 115 6.34 8.79 -3.85
C LYS A 115 6.94 9.11 -5.21
N TYR A 116 6.60 10.27 -5.78
CA TYR A 116 7.15 10.71 -7.05
C TYR A 116 8.67 10.87 -6.95
N LEU A 117 9.15 11.57 -5.93
CA LEU A 117 10.59 11.82 -5.76
C LEU A 117 11.39 10.55 -5.50
N LYS A 118 10.84 9.58 -4.77
CA LYS A 118 11.44 8.24 -4.66
C LYS A 118 11.73 7.63 -6.04
N ILE A 119 10.76 7.72 -6.96
CA ILE A 119 10.89 7.16 -8.32
C ILE A 119 11.88 7.99 -9.13
N ALA A 120 11.73 9.32 -9.16
CA ALA A 120 12.58 10.24 -9.91
C ALA A 120 14.06 10.14 -9.46
N SER A 121 14.30 10.03 -8.15
CA SER A 121 15.63 9.87 -7.56
C SER A 121 16.14 8.42 -7.57
N LYS A 122 15.42 7.47 -8.18
CA LYS A 122 15.82 6.07 -8.34
C LYS A 122 16.26 5.42 -7.03
N TRP A 123 15.45 5.57 -5.98
CA TRP A 123 15.71 4.90 -4.71
C TRP A 123 15.64 3.37 -4.89
N PRO A 124 16.46 2.60 -4.15
CA PRO A 124 16.51 1.15 -4.31
C PRO A 124 15.17 0.48 -3.98
N GLU A 125 14.88 -0.64 -4.63
CA GLU A 125 13.58 -1.34 -4.52
C GLU A 125 13.28 -1.83 -3.10
N ASN A 126 14.33 -2.18 -2.35
CA ASN A 126 14.21 -2.60 -0.96
C ASN A 126 13.63 -1.50 -0.03
N ILE A 127 13.65 -0.23 -0.48
CA ILE A 127 12.92 0.88 0.10
C ILE A 127 11.59 1.04 -0.64
N ALA A 128 10.54 0.40 -0.13
CA ALA A 128 9.18 0.53 -0.65
C ALA A 128 8.52 1.87 -0.29
N SER A 129 7.49 2.25 -1.06
CA SER A 129 6.60 3.38 -0.75
C SER A 129 5.91 3.27 0.61
N TYR A 130 5.82 2.05 1.15
CA TYR A 130 5.28 1.79 2.49
C TYR A 130 6.10 2.45 3.62
N HIS A 131 7.42 2.61 3.44
CA HIS A 131 8.26 3.28 4.43
C HIS A 131 7.93 4.78 4.52
N LEU A 132 7.77 5.45 3.37
CA LEU A 132 7.31 6.85 3.32
C LEU A 132 5.90 7.01 3.90
N LYS A 133 5.01 6.06 3.61
CA LYS A 133 3.66 6.03 4.19
C LYS A 133 3.71 5.93 5.71
N THR A 134 4.60 5.09 6.24
CA THR A 134 4.80 4.92 7.69
C THR A 134 5.26 6.22 8.35
N GLU A 135 6.20 6.93 7.73
CA GLU A 135 6.70 8.21 8.24
C GLU A 135 5.59 9.28 8.26
N ILE A 136 4.80 9.39 7.19
CA ILE A 136 3.66 10.32 7.16
C ILE A 136 2.60 9.98 8.22
N MET A 137 2.32 8.69 8.46
CA MET A 137 1.40 8.30 9.53
C MET A 137 1.91 8.74 10.92
N LYS A 138 3.23 8.65 11.16
CA LYS A 138 3.87 9.13 12.40
C LYS A 138 3.79 10.65 12.51
N MET A 139 4.19 11.38 11.46
CA MET A 139 4.07 12.83 11.43
C MET A 139 2.63 13.31 11.64
N ASN A 140 1.63 12.64 11.06
CA ASN A 140 0.23 12.95 11.30
C ASN A 140 -0.18 12.77 12.78
N ARG A 141 0.40 11.79 13.47
CA ARG A 141 0.19 11.59 14.91
C ARG A 141 0.86 12.69 15.73
N ASP A 142 2.04 13.12 15.32
CA ASP A 142 2.84 14.13 16.04
C ASP A 142 2.35 15.56 15.80
N HIS A 143 1.72 15.82 14.65
CA HIS A 143 1.11 17.10 14.26
C HIS A 143 -0.41 16.93 14.05
N PRO A 144 -1.23 16.82 15.11
CA PRO A 144 -2.65 16.53 14.97
C PRO A 144 -3.49 17.72 14.50
N ASN A 145 -2.97 18.95 14.59
CA ASN A 145 -3.73 20.15 14.24
C ASN A 145 -3.84 20.28 12.71
N LYS A 146 -5.03 20.61 12.19
CA LYS A 146 -5.25 20.88 10.76
C LYS A 146 -4.33 21.98 10.22
N ASP A 147 -3.99 22.97 11.05
CA ASP A 147 -3.20 24.14 10.63
C ASP A 147 -1.73 23.77 10.32
N ASP A 148 -1.29 22.61 10.80
CA ASP A 148 0.01 22.01 10.49
C ASP A 148 0.08 21.43 9.08
N TRP A 149 -1.07 21.22 8.45
CA TRP A 149 -1.22 20.52 7.18
C TRP A 149 -1.89 21.36 6.11
N THR A 150 -1.95 22.67 6.29
CA THR A 150 -2.40 23.57 5.22
C THR A 150 -1.44 23.50 4.03
N ASP A 151 -1.91 23.88 2.85
CA ASP A 151 -1.08 23.90 1.64
C ASP A 151 0.16 24.80 1.78
N SER A 152 0.12 25.85 2.61
CA SER A 152 1.29 26.70 2.89
C SER A 152 2.35 25.99 3.76
N LYS A 153 1.98 24.96 4.51
CA LYS A 153 2.90 24.11 5.27
C LYS A 153 3.47 22.95 4.47
N LEU A 154 3.03 22.74 3.23
CA LEU A 154 3.44 21.58 2.42
C LEU A 154 4.96 21.48 2.24
N VAL A 155 5.65 22.59 1.97
CA VAL A 155 7.11 22.62 1.80
C VAL A 155 7.83 22.30 3.12
N PRO A 156 7.55 22.99 4.25
CA PRO A 156 8.10 22.61 5.55
C PRO A 156 7.86 21.14 5.92
N ARG A 157 6.63 20.63 5.71
CA ARG A 157 6.28 19.23 6.01
C ARG A 157 6.99 18.25 5.08
N PHE A 158 7.26 18.64 3.85
CA PHE A 158 8.08 17.85 2.94
C PHE A 158 9.53 17.77 3.40
N ASN A 159 10.13 18.90 3.78
CA ASN A 159 11.49 18.91 4.31
C ASN A 159 11.60 18.07 5.58
N GLU A 160 10.67 18.23 6.52
CA GLU A 160 10.60 17.42 7.73
C GLU A 160 10.48 15.92 7.43
N LEU A 161 9.60 15.53 6.49
CA LEU A 161 9.44 14.14 6.07
C LEU A 161 10.76 13.54 5.57
N ILE A 162 11.45 14.22 4.67
CA ILE A 162 12.69 13.71 4.08
C ILE A 162 13.83 13.66 5.11
N LEU A 163 13.92 14.66 6.00
CA LEU A 163 14.91 14.68 7.08
C LEU A 163 14.65 13.59 8.11
N ASN A 164 13.41 13.38 8.54
CA ASN A 164 13.05 12.30 9.46
C ASN A 164 13.28 10.92 8.82
N PHE A 165 13.00 10.81 7.51
CA PHE A 165 13.29 9.59 6.77
C PHE A 165 14.80 9.31 6.67
N LEU A 166 15.62 10.32 6.40
CA LEU A 166 17.08 10.20 6.41
C LEU A 166 17.59 9.76 7.78
N LYS A 167 17.13 10.40 8.86
CA LYS A 167 17.48 10.01 10.24
C LYS A 167 17.14 8.55 10.52
N SER A 168 15.96 8.10 10.09
CA SER A 168 15.52 6.71 10.25
C SER A 168 16.39 5.73 9.47
N LEU A 169 16.83 6.10 8.26
CA LEU A 169 17.74 5.31 7.44
C LEU A 169 19.14 5.21 8.08
N GLU A 170 19.69 6.34 8.52
CA GLU A 170 21.02 6.39 9.16
C GLU A 170 21.03 5.62 10.48
N ALA A 171 19.93 5.68 11.26
CA ALA A 171 19.75 4.90 12.47
C ALA A 171 19.44 3.40 12.20
N GLY A 172 19.22 3.01 10.94
CA GLY A 172 18.78 1.66 10.58
C GLY A 172 17.44 1.25 11.21
N LYS A 173 16.61 2.22 11.59
CA LYS A 173 15.42 2.00 12.42
C LYS A 173 14.23 2.81 11.92
N LEU A 174 13.24 2.10 11.38
CA LEU A 174 11.92 2.63 11.10
C LEU A 174 10.86 1.67 11.65
N THR A 175 10.33 1.96 12.83
CA THR A 175 9.28 1.11 13.43
C THR A 175 7.98 1.19 12.65
N SER A 176 7.26 0.06 12.55
CA SER A 176 5.91 0.01 12.00
C SER A 176 4.97 0.91 12.80
N PHE A 177 4.07 1.62 12.11
CA PHE A 177 3.09 2.49 12.76
C PHE A 177 2.12 1.72 13.66
N PHE A 178 1.74 0.51 13.27
CA PHE A 178 0.79 -0.32 14.01
C PHE A 178 1.45 -1.29 14.99
N ILE A 179 2.71 -1.67 14.78
CA ILE A 179 3.47 -2.60 15.65
C ILE A 179 4.81 -1.94 16.00
N PRO A 180 4.90 -1.18 17.11
CA PRO A 180 6.09 -0.38 17.43
C PRO A 180 7.35 -1.22 17.64
N SER A 181 7.20 -2.48 18.02
CA SER A 181 8.31 -3.43 18.19
C SER A 181 8.89 -3.95 16.87
N PHE A 182 8.24 -3.71 15.73
CA PHE A 182 8.67 -4.24 14.43
C PHE A 182 9.42 -3.19 13.62
N ASN A 183 10.72 -3.43 13.37
CA ASN A 183 11.56 -2.54 12.56
C ASN A 183 11.45 -2.90 11.07
N LEU A 184 10.94 -1.96 10.25
CA LEU A 184 10.78 -2.13 8.81
C LEU A 184 12.11 -2.15 8.03
N PHE A 185 13.19 -1.66 8.64
CA PHE A 185 14.53 -1.66 8.04
C PHE A 185 15.39 -2.87 8.44
N GLN A 186 14.87 -3.76 9.28
CA GLN A 186 15.59 -4.96 9.69
C GLN A 186 15.98 -5.81 8.48
N GLY A 187 17.27 -6.15 8.39
CA GLY A 187 17.82 -7.01 7.32
C GLY A 187 17.92 -6.36 5.94
N LYS A 188 17.78 -5.03 5.82
CA LYS A 188 17.92 -4.31 4.54
C LYS A 188 19.28 -3.61 4.43
N ASP A 189 19.89 -3.64 3.26
CA ASP A 189 20.99 -2.73 2.93
C ASP A 189 20.45 -1.31 2.67
N LEU A 190 20.82 -0.37 3.53
CA LEU A 190 20.36 1.01 3.48
C LEU A 190 21.38 1.97 2.85
N GLY A 191 22.61 1.51 2.56
CA GLY A 191 23.70 2.40 2.15
C GLY A 191 23.40 3.16 0.87
N THR A 192 22.85 2.48 -0.13
CA THR A 192 22.41 3.10 -1.38
C THR A 192 21.26 4.08 -1.15
N ALA A 193 20.29 3.73 -0.30
CA ALA A 193 19.16 4.60 0.01
C ALA A 193 19.61 5.90 0.68
N ILE A 194 20.48 5.82 1.69
CA ILE A 194 21.05 6.97 2.39
C ILE A 194 21.71 7.93 1.38
N LYS A 195 22.56 7.41 0.49
CA LYS A 195 23.20 8.21 -0.56
C LYS A 195 22.18 8.90 -1.46
N ARG A 196 21.13 8.19 -1.90
CA ARG A 196 20.08 8.76 -2.77
C ARG A 196 19.27 9.86 -2.05
N VAL A 197 18.96 9.67 -0.78
CA VAL A 197 18.23 10.68 0.01
C VAL A 197 19.10 11.92 0.26
N LYS A 198 20.38 11.76 0.61
CA LYS A 198 21.32 12.88 0.75
C LYS A 198 21.45 13.69 -0.54
N ASN A 199 21.61 13.01 -1.67
CA ASN A 199 21.68 13.67 -2.97
C ASN A 199 20.39 14.43 -3.30
N LEU A 200 19.22 13.87 -2.94
CA LEU A 200 17.94 14.56 -3.12
C LEU A 200 17.87 15.84 -2.29
N ILE A 201 18.27 15.79 -1.01
CA ILE A 201 18.30 16.97 -0.13
C ILE A 201 19.20 18.05 -0.73
N SER A 202 20.44 17.70 -1.10
CA SER A 202 21.37 18.65 -1.70
C SER A 202 20.85 19.21 -3.04
N ALA A 203 20.15 18.41 -3.84
CA ALA A 203 19.55 18.87 -5.10
C ALA A 203 18.39 19.86 -4.85
N ILE A 204 17.58 19.63 -3.82
CA ILE A 204 16.50 20.55 -3.44
C ILE A 204 17.08 21.89 -2.95
N GLU A 205 18.15 21.85 -2.17
CA GLU A 205 18.81 23.05 -1.65
C GLU A 205 19.51 23.88 -2.73
N THR A 206 20.12 23.22 -3.72
CA THR A 206 20.91 23.89 -4.77
C THR A 206 20.08 24.28 -6.00
N LYS A 207 19.11 23.44 -6.39
CA LYS A 207 18.29 23.65 -7.60
C LYS A 207 16.94 22.93 -7.48
N PRO A 208 15.97 23.50 -6.75
CA PRO A 208 14.70 22.82 -6.44
C PRO A 208 13.92 22.37 -7.67
N ASP A 209 13.95 23.15 -8.75
CA ASP A 209 13.22 22.84 -10.00
C ASP A 209 13.76 21.60 -10.73
N SER A 210 15.02 21.21 -10.48
CA SER A 210 15.63 20.03 -11.10
C SER A 210 15.01 18.70 -10.64
N CYS A 211 14.31 18.71 -9.49
CA CYS A 211 13.69 17.53 -8.91
C CYS A 211 12.24 17.33 -9.39
N LEU A 212 11.66 18.31 -10.07
CA LEU A 212 10.30 18.27 -10.59
C LEU A 212 10.28 17.71 -12.02
N PRO A 213 9.19 17.05 -12.45
CA PRO A 213 9.06 16.72 -13.86
C PRO A 213 9.06 18.02 -14.67
N PRO A 214 9.55 17.99 -15.92
CA PRO A 214 9.38 19.14 -16.81
C PRO A 214 7.89 19.48 -16.86
N ALA A 215 7.57 20.77 -16.71
CA ALA A 215 6.19 21.24 -16.80
C ALA A 215 5.58 20.67 -18.10
N LYS A 216 4.46 19.95 -17.99
CA LYS A 216 3.73 19.52 -19.19
C LYS A 216 3.42 20.78 -19.99
N ALA A 217 3.89 20.83 -21.24
CA ALA A 217 3.45 21.86 -22.17
C ALA A 217 1.91 21.88 -22.17
N PRO A 218 1.25 23.06 -22.19
CA PRO A 218 -0.20 23.12 -22.19
C PRO A 218 -0.71 22.27 -23.36
N CYS A 219 -1.46 21.22 -23.04
CA CYS A 219 -2.13 20.43 -24.07
C CYS A 219 -3.03 21.40 -24.84
N ALA A 220 -2.80 21.53 -26.14
CA ALA A 220 -3.69 22.28 -27.02
C ALA A 220 -5.13 21.79 -26.79
N PRO A 221 -6.13 22.70 -26.77
CA PRO A 221 -7.51 22.30 -26.60
C PRO A 221 -7.87 21.30 -27.71
N SER A 222 -8.18 20.07 -27.28
CA SER A 222 -8.61 19.01 -28.17
C SER A 222 -10.10 19.23 -28.48
N ASP A 223 -10.40 19.83 -29.63
CA ASP A 223 -11.75 19.90 -30.23
C ASP A 223 -12.23 18.52 -30.70
N ALA A 224 -12.37 17.57 -29.77
CA ALA A 224 -12.97 16.28 -30.02
C ALA A 224 -14.23 16.12 -29.15
N PRO A 225 -15.43 15.98 -29.75
CA PRO A 225 -16.66 15.86 -28.98
C PRO A 225 -16.61 14.60 -28.11
N SER A 226 -16.79 14.81 -26.81
CA SER A 226 -16.87 13.76 -25.79
C SER A 226 -18.04 12.82 -26.11
N LYS A 227 -17.76 11.66 -26.72
CA LYS A 227 -18.73 10.56 -26.77
C LYS A 227 -18.85 9.98 -25.35
N LYS A 228 -19.87 10.44 -24.62
CA LYS A 228 -20.32 9.79 -23.38
C LYS A 228 -20.80 8.38 -23.74
N ILE A 229 -20.01 7.38 -23.41
CA ILE A 229 -20.46 5.98 -23.40
C ILE A 229 -21.18 5.76 -22.07
N PRO A 230 -22.48 5.40 -22.05
CA PRO A 230 -23.17 5.12 -20.80
C PRO A 230 -22.63 3.82 -20.21
N PHE A 231 -22.01 3.92 -19.02
CA PHE A 231 -21.64 2.76 -18.21
C PHE A 231 -22.92 2.22 -17.56
N VAL A 232 -23.62 1.32 -18.25
CA VAL A 232 -24.80 0.63 -17.69
C VAL A 232 -24.30 -0.52 -16.81
N VAL A 233 -24.30 -0.31 -15.49
CA VAL A 233 -24.19 -1.41 -14.53
C VAL A 233 -25.55 -2.08 -14.44
N THR A 234 -25.78 -3.15 -15.19
CA THR A 234 -26.95 -4.00 -14.97
C THR A 234 -26.68 -4.89 -13.74
N ASN A 235 -27.18 -4.47 -12.58
CA ASN A 235 -27.39 -5.38 -11.45
C ASN A 235 -28.57 -6.30 -11.78
N LYS A 236 -28.32 -7.37 -12.53
CA LYS A 236 -29.24 -8.51 -12.61
C LYS A 236 -28.66 -9.67 -11.80
N ILE A 237 -29.17 -9.81 -10.59
CA ILE A 237 -29.04 -11.01 -9.75
C ILE A 237 -29.90 -12.09 -10.41
N PRO A 238 -29.36 -13.24 -10.83
CA PRO A 238 -30.19 -14.36 -11.24
C PRO A 238 -30.75 -15.03 -9.98
N THR A 239 -32.03 -14.80 -9.69
CA THR A 239 -32.84 -15.67 -8.85
C THR A 239 -33.06 -16.98 -9.58
N THR A 240 -32.42 -18.05 -9.12
CA THR A 240 -32.89 -19.41 -9.34
C THR A 240 -32.84 -20.16 -8.03
N GLU A 241 -34.03 -20.33 -7.46
CA GLU A 241 -34.32 -21.38 -6.50
C GLU A 241 -33.91 -22.73 -7.09
N ASN A 242 -33.09 -23.48 -6.36
CA ASN A 242 -33.11 -24.94 -6.43
C ASN A 242 -32.61 -25.49 -5.10
N LYS A 243 -33.56 -25.80 -4.23
CA LYS A 243 -33.36 -26.54 -2.99
C LYS A 243 -32.91 -27.97 -3.34
N LYS A 244 -31.61 -28.27 -3.22
CA LYS A 244 -31.13 -29.64 -3.02
C LYS A 244 -30.43 -29.72 -1.66
N LYS A 245 -31.06 -30.49 -0.77
CA LYS A 245 -30.57 -30.88 0.56
C LYS A 245 -29.17 -31.49 0.45
N LEU A 246 -28.22 -30.97 1.21
CA LEU A 246 -26.99 -31.69 1.57
C LEU A 246 -27.16 -32.31 2.98
N PRO A 247 -26.64 -33.53 3.22
CA PRO A 247 -26.82 -34.24 4.47
C PRO A 247 -25.94 -33.70 5.60
N SER A 248 -26.48 -33.76 6.82
CA SER A 248 -25.82 -33.39 8.08
C SER A 248 -24.63 -34.29 8.39
N ILE A 249 -23.46 -33.70 8.66
CA ILE A 249 -22.31 -34.40 9.23
C ILE A 249 -21.84 -33.68 10.49
N GLY A 250 -22.04 -34.35 11.63
CA GLY A 250 -21.04 -34.57 12.67
C GLY A 250 -20.41 -33.36 13.36
N LYS A 251 -20.85 -33.11 14.59
CA LYS A 251 -20.12 -32.34 15.62
C LYS A 251 -18.69 -32.88 15.74
N ASN A 252 -17.68 -32.02 15.57
CA ASN A 252 -16.33 -32.29 16.10
C ASN A 252 -15.67 -31.02 16.65
N LYS A 253 -15.07 -31.20 17.83
CA LYS A 253 -14.48 -30.22 18.76
C LYS A 253 -13.31 -29.41 18.17
N PRO A 254 -12.96 -28.24 18.75
CA PRO A 254 -11.99 -27.32 18.18
C PRO A 254 -10.54 -27.80 18.41
N LEU A 255 -9.77 -27.97 17.34
CA LEU A 255 -8.34 -28.19 17.42
C LEU A 255 -7.61 -26.83 17.42
N ILE A 256 -7.58 -26.16 18.58
CA ILE A 256 -6.68 -25.02 18.78
C ILE A 256 -5.27 -25.57 19.00
N LYS A 257 -4.49 -25.72 17.92
CA LYS A 257 -3.05 -25.92 18.03
C LYS A 257 -2.35 -24.55 17.96
N LYS A 258 -1.82 -24.15 19.13
CA LYS A 258 -0.82 -23.11 19.42
C LYS A 258 -0.14 -22.49 18.18
N LEU A 259 -0.51 -21.25 17.85
CA LEU A 259 0.34 -20.31 17.11
C LEU A 259 1.49 -19.89 18.04
N ARG A 260 2.70 -20.41 17.81
CA ARG A 260 3.94 -19.83 18.35
C ARG A 260 4.30 -18.61 17.50
N LEU A 261 4.19 -17.42 18.08
CA LEU A 261 4.91 -16.25 17.57
C LEU A 261 6.40 -16.43 17.93
N HIS A 262 7.26 -16.53 16.92
CA HIS A 262 8.69 -16.32 17.13
C HIS A 262 8.99 -14.82 17.11
N ARG A 263 9.84 -14.41 18.06
CA ARG A 263 10.30 -13.03 18.32
C ARG A 263 11.19 -12.51 17.20
#